data_AF-A0A0N1PDA5-F1
#
_entry.id   AF-A0A0N1PDA5-F1
#
_cell.length_a   1.000
_cell.length_b   1.000
_cell.length_c   1.000
_cell.angle_alpha   90.00
_cell.angle_beta   90.00
_cell.angle_gamma   90.00
#
_symmetry.space_group_name_H-M   'P 1'
#
loop_
_entity.id
_entity.type
_entity.pdbx_description
1 polymer ?
#
loop_
_entity_poly.entity_id
_entity_poly.type
_entity_poly.pdbx_seq_one_letter_code
_entity_poly.pdbx_strand_id
1 'polypeptide(L)'
;MQFTVEQILSVRHNYRDAPYPGFCLEEVVRRRRTGQTKLVRGENAWVAKGAADSEKEWVQRLVQSTLNKLTETNNDVMLEKLCVREIFHKSEITDMVVNMIFKKALDEPENAKLYAGVCLSLALYEAKEVNEMQKGERLHSHLRDAIISSAQYQFRMAREELSTTEGMCEEEIEMLRLNTMRRQRANMKFVGELYLCTVLSHSTMFDLLNITIRPVGDAKYPTSDYIELLVALLNTVGERLDASHKKNVDNYFNALAGFLKKTDCPYPHRIRFKIMDLLDLRKNGWGSKSKAAKPVAPAPIQGKEKKVAAAASSSSVAAKRGSEASLAAGPRNFRETSSGAAKTSSGLYAASSAGSGLGLHGRGTSTSSSSAAANTGAAADAAFRGTPPPEVPLVNFELRVASMFQEWVADRTNDMILHWVEQFNTCDRVFESESELCVAVALEVIKSACLTTRKDAQREAFSFLVVGLFMIDTEVFDGFASALATAIEDGILEDTPKFGERFMSMLRLTSTEQETRADVYFDAANVLRLTYNRLEEADDFAVDTLMTFWERVPHLSADEENMIRMDLDVLYNVCNPEGAQPGLEKLLSRIIHSMFELELMEPEVMDEFLSLEVEDGLCAKVIEDYKQRFLK
;
A
#
# COMPACT_ATOMS: atom_id res chain seq x y z
N MET A 1 34.99 -1.74 25.64
CA MET A 1 35.61 -3.06 25.38
C MET A 1 36.99 -2.86 24.72
N GLN A 2 37.94 -3.79 24.85
CA GLN A 2 39.21 -3.74 24.10
C GLN A 2 39.18 -4.77 22.95
N PHE A 3 39.31 -4.30 21.71
CA PHE A 3 39.27 -5.14 20.51
C PHE A 3 40.57 -5.90 20.30
N THR A 4 40.50 -7.13 19.76
CA THR A 4 41.69 -7.93 19.49
C THR A 4 42.46 -7.42 18.27
N VAL A 5 43.77 -7.72 18.21
CA VAL A 5 44.63 -7.29 17.10
C VAL A 5 44.15 -7.85 15.75
N GLU A 6 43.61 -9.06 15.72
CA GLU A 6 43.02 -9.66 14.50
C GLU A 6 41.73 -8.96 14.07
N GLN A 7 40.84 -8.62 15.02
CA GLN A 7 39.63 -7.83 14.72
C GLN A 7 40.00 -6.48 14.09
N ILE A 8 40.99 -5.78 14.64
CA ILE A 8 41.49 -4.50 14.11
C ILE A 8 42.07 -4.68 12.70
N LEU A 9 42.88 -5.73 12.48
CA LEU A 9 43.48 -6.01 11.17
C LEU A 9 42.44 -6.43 10.11
N SER A 10 41.36 -7.11 10.50
CA SER A 10 40.30 -7.55 9.58
C SER A 10 39.62 -6.37 8.85
N VAL A 11 39.44 -5.24 9.54
CA VAL A 11 38.80 -4.03 8.99
C VAL A 11 39.79 -2.98 8.49
N ARG A 12 41.09 -3.31 8.38
CA ARG A 12 42.18 -2.40 7.93
C ARG A 12 41.94 -1.75 6.57
N HIS A 13 41.09 -2.32 5.72
CA HIS A 13 40.70 -1.73 4.43
C HIS A 13 39.72 -0.54 4.58
N ASN A 14 39.11 -0.35 5.76
CA ASN A 14 38.09 0.69 6.02
C ASN A 14 38.65 1.98 6.64
N TYR A 15 39.96 2.04 6.94
CA TYR A 15 40.64 3.25 7.42
C TYR A 15 42.02 3.37 6.75
N ARG A 16 42.35 4.55 6.22
CA ARG A 16 43.61 4.77 5.46
C ARG A 16 44.74 5.34 6.30
N ASP A 17 44.41 6.01 7.40
CA ASP A 17 45.36 6.71 8.27
C ASP A 17 45.71 5.88 9.51
N ALA A 18 46.83 6.19 10.17
CA ALA A 18 47.23 5.50 11.39
C ALA A 18 46.26 5.78 12.56
N PRO A 19 46.03 4.81 13.47
CA PRO A 19 45.17 5.02 14.64
C PRO A 19 45.63 6.21 15.49
N TYR A 20 44.70 7.11 15.80
CA TYR A 20 44.91 8.29 16.63
C TYR A 20 44.43 8.03 18.09
N PRO A 21 44.83 8.86 19.08
CA PRO A 21 44.36 8.71 20.46
C PRO A 21 42.82 8.80 20.54
N GLY A 22 42.17 7.77 21.08
CA GLY A 22 40.71 7.64 21.08
C GLY A 22 40.11 6.86 19.90
N PHE A 23 40.93 6.17 19.10
CA PHE A 23 40.46 5.24 18.06
C PHE A 23 39.59 4.12 18.65
N CYS A 24 38.35 4.00 18.15
CA CYS A 24 37.44 2.89 18.45
C CYS A 24 37.04 2.16 17.16
N LEU A 25 36.89 0.84 17.22
CA LEU A 25 36.53 0.01 16.06
C LEU A 25 35.07 0.22 15.65
N GLU A 26 34.16 0.39 16.62
CA GLU A 26 32.74 0.70 16.41
C GLU A 26 32.55 1.98 15.60
N GLU A 27 33.32 3.03 15.89
CA GLU A 27 33.30 4.30 15.14
C GLU A 27 33.65 4.11 13.65
N VAL A 28 34.56 3.18 13.33
CA VAL A 28 34.95 2.86 11.94
C VAL A 28 33.88 2.01 11.23
N VAL A 29 33.28 1.04 11.92
CA VAL A 29 32.19 0.21 11.39
C VAL A 29 30.92 1.07 11.18
N ARG A 30 30.60 1.95 12.12
CA ARG A 30 29.53 2.96 12.05
C ARG A 30 29.70 3.86 10.83
N ARG A 31 30.93 4.35 10.58
CA ARG A 31 31.24 5.17 9.39
C ARG A 31 30.97 4.45 8.07
N ARG A 32 31.04 3.11 8.02
CA ARG A 32 30.69 2.32 6.83
C ARG A 32 29.18 2.21 6.60
N ARG A 33 28.34 2.14 7.65
CA ARG A 33 26.87 2.23 7.51
C ARG A 33 26.45 3.61 6.97
N THR A 34 27.03 4.71 7.46
CA THR A 34 26.85 6.05 6.87
C THR A 34 27.55 6.23 5.51
N GLY A 35 28.42 5.29 5.13
CA GLY A 35 29.27 5.33 3.94
C GLY A 35 28.77 4.45 2.79
N GLN A 36 27.61 3.78 2.92
CA GLN A 36 26.90 3.27 1.76
C GLN A 36 26.53 4.49 0.91
N THR A 37 27.18 4.64 -0.25
CA THR A 37 27.15 5.89 -1.05
C THR A 37 25.71 6.32 -1.28
N LYS A 38 25.30 7.37 -0.56
CA LYS A 38 24.00 8.03 -0.68
C LYS A 38 23.73 8.20 -2.16
N LEU A 39 22.73 7.48 -2.69
CA LEU A 39 22.27 7.72 -4.05
C LEU A 39 21.84 9.18 -4.08
N VAL A 40 22.66 10.02 -4.71
CA VAL A 40 22.38 11.45 -4.80
C VAL A 40 21.07 11.54 -5.56
N ARG A 41 20.01 11.97 -4.86
CA ARG A 41 18.72 12.25 -5.50
C ARG A 41 19.02 13.24 -6.62
N GLY A 42 18.92 12.77 -7.85
CA GLY A 42 19.04 13.63 -9.02
C GLY A 42 17.98 14.73 -8.93
N GLU A 43 18.18 15.81 -9.68
CA GLU A 43 17.24 16.94 -9.72
C GLU A 43 15.79 16.52 -10.06
N ASN A 44 15.64 15.38 -10.75
CA ASN A 44 14.37 14.76 -11.13
C ASN A 44 13.94 13.56 -10.25
N ALA A 45 14.51 13.40 -9.05
CA ALA A 45 14.08 12.34 -8.13
C ALA A 45 12.62 12.55 -7.70
N TRP A 46 11.84 11.47 -7.67
CA TRP A 46 10.46 11.55 -7.19
C TRP A 46 10.44 11.90 -5.70
N VAL A 47 9.59 12.86 -5.33
CA VAL A 47 9.39 13.32 -3.95
C VAL A 47 7.90 13.26 -3.67
N ALA A 48 7.52 12.69 -2.52
CA ALA A 48 6.15 12.74 -2.02
C ALA A 48 5.74 14.20 -1.83
N LYS A 49 4.75 14.65 -2.61
CA LYS A 49 4.18 15.99 -2.48
C LYS A 49 3.13 15.97 -1.36
N GLY A 50 3.17 16.99 -0.49
CA GLY A 50 2.32 17.13 0.71
C GLY A 50 0.84 17.34 0.40
N ALA A 51 0.21 18.40 0.90
CA ALA A 51 -1.14 18.77 0.44
C ALA A 51 -1.14 19.03 -1.10
N ALA A 52 -2.32 19.04 -1.73
CA ALA A 52 -2.42 19.46 -3.12
C ALA A 52 -2.38 20.98 -3.20
N ASP A 53 -1.38 21.55 -3.88
CA ASP A 53 -1.19 23.01 -3.97
C ASP A 53 -2.25 23.69 -4.84
N SER A 54 -3.03 22.89 -5.59
CA SER A 54 -4.12 23.38 -6.43
C SER A 54 -5.25 22.36 -6.56
N GLU A 55 -6.46 22.87 -6.82
CA GLU A 55 -7.65 22.09 -7.18
C GLU A 55 -7.37 21.08 -8.31
N LYS A 56 -6.63 21.49 -9.35
CA LYS A 56 -6.23 20.64 -10.47
C LYS A 56 -5.39 19.46 -10.01
N GLU A 57 -4.42 19.70 -9.14
CA GLU A 57 -3.58 18.64 -8.57
C GLU A 57 -4.39 17.73 -7.61
N TRP A 58 -5.32 18.29 -6.85
CA TRP A 58 -6.21 17.50 -5.98
C TRP A 58 -7.09 16.55 -6.81
N VAL A 59 -7.76 17.06 -7.85
CA VAL A 59 -8.55 16.23 -8.78
C VAL A 59 -7.68 15.18 -9.46
N GLN A 60 -6.48 15.54 -9.90
CA GLN A 60 -5.52 14.59 -10.48
C GLN A 60 -5.19 13.45 -9.50
N ARG A 61 -4.88 13.76 -8.25
CA ARG A 61 -4.57 12.74 -7.23
C ARG A 61 -5.79 11.87 -6.89
N LEU A 62 -6.98 12.47 -6.75
CA LEU A 62 -8.25 11.77 -6.52
C LEU A 62 -8.54 10.76 -7.64
N VAL A 63 -8.51 11.23 -8.89
CA VAL A 63 -8.78 10.38 -10.07
C VAL A 63 -7.72 9.30 -10.22
N GLN A 64 -6.42 9.62 -10.05
CA GLN A 64 -5.35 8.63 -10.14
C GLN A 64 -5.47 7.53 -9.08
N SER A 65 -5.72 7.91 -7.82
CA SER A 65 -5.89 6.97 -6.70
C SER A 65 -7.12 6.09 -6.88
N THR A 66 -8.23 6.67 -7.35
CA THR A 66 -9.49 5.95 -7.54
C THR A 66 -9.43 5.00 -8.73
N LEU A 67 -8.89 5.41 -9.87
CA LEU A 67 -8.68 4.55 -11.04
C LEU A 67 -7.66 3.42 -10.79
N ASN A 68 -6.71 3.62 -9.88
CA ASN A 68 -5.78 2.56 -9.44
C ASN A 68 -6.42 1.54 -8.49
N LYS A 69 -7.53 1.89 -7.83
CA LYS A 69 -8.25 1.03 -6.87
C LYS A 69 -9.55 0.47 -7.45
N LEU A 70 -9.91 0.80 -8.69
CA LEU A 70 -11.17 0.41 -9.33
C LEU A 70 -11.20 -1.08 -9.69
N THR A 71 -12.19 -1.80 -9.17
CA THR A 71 -12.47 -3.21 -9.47
C THR A 71 -13.97 -3.43 -9.68
N GLU A 72 -14.36 -4.60 -10.20
CA GLU A 72 -15.79 -4.96 -10.30
C GLU A 72 -16.50 -4.99 -8.93
N THR A 73 -15.77 -5.32 -7.85
CA THR A 73 -16.35 -5.48 -6.50
C THR A 73 -16.56 -4.17 -5.75
N ASN A 74 -15.81 -3.11 -6.08
CA ASN A 74 -15.87 -1.82 -5.40
C ASN A 74 -16.30 -0.67 -6.33
N ASN A 75 -16.71 -0.98 -7.56
CA ASN A 75 -17.10 -0.02 -8.59
C ASN A 75 -17.99 1.10 -8.05
N ASP A 76 -19.09 0.76 -7.38
CA ASP A 76 -20.08 1.75 -6.93
C ASP A 76 -19.50 2.73 -5.90
N VAL A 77 -18.66 2.24 -4.97
CA VAL A 77 -17.93 3.04 -3.97
C VAL A 77 -16.88 3.94 -4.62
N MET A 78 -16.24 3.48 -5.70
CA MET A 78 -15.26 4.27 -6.45
C MET A 78 -15.94 5.33 -7.35
N LEU A 79 -17.13 5.04 -7.87
CA LEU A 79 -17.94 6.01 -8.61
C LEU A 79 -18.45 7.13 -7.69
N GLU A 80 -18.93 6.79 -6.49
CA GLU A 80 -19.36 7.79 -5.49
C GLU A 80 -18.23 8.79 -5.18
N LYS A 81 -16.99 8.31 -5.01
CA LYS A 81 -15.80 9.16 -4.79
C LYS A 81 -15.41 10.03 -5.99
N LEU A 82 -15.83 9.68 -7.20
CA LEU A 82 -15.54 10.44 -8.42
C LEU A 82 -16.65 11.44 -8.76
N CYS A 83 -17.87 11.27 -8.23
CA CYS A 83 -19.00 12.17 -8.47
C CYS A 83 -18.90 13.47 -7.62
N VAL A 84 -17.86 14.25 -7.87
CA VAL A 84 -17.56 15.54 -7.20
C VAL A 84 -17.62 16.70 -8.21
N ARG A 85 -17.96 17.92 -7.77
CA ARG A 85 -18.21 19.07 -8.67
C ARG A 85 -16.92 19.64 -9.28
N GLU A 86 -15.81 19.49 -8.56
CA GLU A 86 -14.46 19.99 -8.86
C GLU A 86 -13.91 19.46 -10.20
N ILE A 87 -14.34 18.26 -10.63
CA ILE A 87 -13.98 17.70 -11.95
C ILE A 87 -14.49 18.58 -13.11
N PHE A 88 -15.56 19.35 -12.88
CA PHE A 88 -16.31 20.10 -13.89
C PHE A 88 -16.17 21.62 -13.76
N HIS A 89 -15.48 22.12 -12.73
CA HIS A 89 -15.29 23.56 -12.52
C HIS A 89 -14.49 24.25 -13.64
N LYS A 90 -13.61 23.52 -14.35
CA LYS A 90 -12.77 24.04 -15.44
C LYS A 90 -12.61 22.99 -16.54
N SER A 91 -12.78 23.40 -17.81
CA SER A 91 -12.57 22.51 -18.98
C SER A 91 -11.22 21.80 -18.92
N GLU A 92 -10.14 22.50 -18.57
CA GLU A 92 -8.80 21.90 -18.49
C GLU A 92 -8.67 20.77 -17.44
N ILE A 93 -9.50 20.79 -16.38
CA ILE A 93 -9.57 19.72 -15.38
C ILE A 93 -10.38 18.57 -15.96
N THR A 94 -11.53 18.85 -16.56
CA THR A 94 -12.39 17.84 -17.22
C THR A 94 -11.63 17.09 -18.32
N ASP A 95 -10.91 17.82 -19.19
CA ASP A 95 -10.05 17.26 -20.25
C ASP A 95 -8.91 16.41 -19.67
N MET A 96 -8.27 16.85 -18.58
CA MET A 96 -7.26 16.07 -17.86
C MET A 96 -7.85 14.76 -17.33
N VAL A 97 -9.02 14.79 -16.68
CA VAL A 97 -9.70 13.58 -16.15
C VAL A 97 -10.04 12.60 -17.27
N VAL A 98 -10.59 13.08 -18.40
CA VAL A 98 -10.85 12.23 -19.57
C VAL A 98 -9.55 11.59 -20.09
N ASN A 99 -8.48 12.36 -20.23
CA ASN A 99 -7.18 11.84 -20.68
C ASN A 99 -6.59 10.78 -19.73
N MET A 100 -6.78 10.94 -18.42
CA MET A 100 -6.36 9.95 -17.42
C MET A 100 -7.16 8.65 -17.54
N ILE A 101 -8.48 8.73 -17.69
CA ILE A 101 -9.35 7.55 -17.88
C ILE A 101 -8.98 6.83 -19.19
N PHE A 102 -8.78 7.56 -20.29
CA PHE A 102 -8.33 6.98 -21.56
C PHE A 102 -6.98 6.29 -21.42
N LYS A 103 -5.97 6.93 -20.83
CA LYS A 103 -4.66 6.31 -20.61
C LYS A 103 -4.78 4.98 -19.86
N LYS A 104 -5.50 4.99 -18.73
CA LYS A 104 -5.71 3.80 -17.90
C LYS A 104 -6.45 2.69 -18.67
N ALA A 105 -7.47 3.02 -19.46
CA ALA A 105 -8.21 2.05 -20.28
C ALA A 105 -7.40 1.46 -21.45
N LEU A 106 -6.39 2.19 -21.95
CA LEU A 106 -5.45 1.70 -22.97
C LEU A 106 -4.37 0.80 -22.35
N ASP A 107 -3.91 1.12 -21.14
CA ASP A 107 -2.94 0.32 -20.38
C ASP A 107 -3.58 -0.98 -19.85
N GLU A 108 -4.85 -0.94 -19.44
CA GLU A 108 -5.60 -2.05 -18.82
C GLU A 108 -6.88 -2.42 -19.62
N PRO A 109 -6.75 -2.99 -20.83
CA PRO A 109 -7.89 -3.24 -21.72
C PRO A 109 -8.90 -4.27 -21.17
N GLU A 110 -8.56 -5.10 -20.19
CA GLU A 110 -9.53 -5.98 -19.53
C GLU A 110 -10.52 -5.22 -18.65
N ASN A 111 -10.11 -4.08 -18.10
CA ASN A 111 -10.94 -3.21 -17.27
C ASN A 111 -11.75 -2.17 -18.08
N ALA A 112 -11.69 -2.21 -19.42
CA ALA A 112 -12.29 -1.23 -20.33
C ALA A 112 -13.78 -0.94 -20.05
N LYS A 113 -14.56 -1.96 -19.67
CA LYS A 113 -15.98 -1.82 -19.32
C LYS A 113 -16.21 -1.02 -18.03
N LEU A 114 -15.34 -1.17 -17.03
CA LEU A 114 -15.40 -0.38 -15.79
C LEU A 114 -15.14 1.10 -16.08
N TYR A 115 -14.09 1.40 -16.85
CA TYR A 115 -13.78 2.77 -17.26
C TYR A 115 -14.91 3.40 -18.11
N ALA A 116 -15.60 2.60 -18.94
CA ALA A 116 -16.77 3.08 -19.68
C ALA A 116 -17.96 3.40 -18.75
N GLY A 117 -18.11 2.62 -17.66
CA GLY A 117 -19.03 2.94 -16.56
C GLY A 117 -18.67 4.24 -15.84
N VAL A 118 -17.39 4.48 -15.54
CA VAL A 118 -16.91 5.75 -14.96
C VAL A 118 -17.25 6.94 -15.86
N CYS A 119 -16.93 6.85 -17.16
CA CYS A 119 -17.29 7.87 -18.15
C CYS A 119 -18.80 8.17 -18.20
N LEU A 120 -19.65 7.13 -18.14
CA LEU A 120 -21.10 7.30 -18.12
C LEU A 120 -21.58 7.98 -16.84
N SER A 121 -21.11 7.53 -15.67
CA SER A 121 -21.53 8.06 -14.36
C SER A 121 -21.15 9.53 -14.21
N LEU A 122 -19.93 9.91 -14.59
CA LEU A 122 -19.47 11.30 -14.56
C LEU A 122 -20.28 12.19 -15.52
N ALA A 123 -20.54 11.74 -16.75
CA ALA A 123 -21.35 12.51 -17.72
C ALA A 123 -22.81 12.69 -17.25
N LEU A 124 -23.38 11.68 -16.59
CA LEU A 124 -24.72 11.76 -15.99
C LEU A 124 -24.77 12.65 -14.75
N TYR A 125 -23.69 12.68 -13.95
CA TYR A 125 -23.58 13.55 -12.78
C TYR A 125 -23.45 15.02 -13.19
N GLU A 126 -22.55 15.34 -14.12
CA GLU A 126 -22.39 16.69 -14.70
C GLU A 126 -23.73 17.25 -15.19
N ALA A 127 -24.42 16.50 -16.05
CA ALA A 127 -25.65 16.95 -16.70
C ALA A 127 -26.89 16.99 -15.79
N LYS A 128 -26.81 16.48 -14.55
CA LYS A 128 -27.89 16.52 -13.55
C LYS A 128 -27.62 17.52 -12.43
N GLU A 129 -26.44 17.41 -11.81
CA GLU A 129 -26.12 18.07 -10.55
C GLU A 129 -25.34 19.38 -10.76
N VAL A 130 -24.57 19.50 -11.85
CA VAL A 130 -23.75 20.70 -12.14
C VAL A 130 -24.49 21.66 -13.06
N ASN A 131 -25.10 21.16 -14.15
CA ASN A 131 -25.73 22.00 -15.18
C ASN A 131 -27.21 22.37 -14.86
N GLU A 132 -27.53 22.62 -13.58
CA GLU A 132 -28.85 22.95 -13.00
C GLU A 132 -30.00 23.19 -14.01
N MET A 133 -30.73 22.12 -14.34
CA MET A 133 -31.68 22.12 -15.47
C MET A 133 -32.74 23.22 -15.42
N GLN A 134 -32.74 24.10 -16.42
CA GLN A 134 -33.99 24.70 -16.90
C GLN A 134 -34.83 23.64 -17.62
N LYS A 135 -36.11 23.52 -17.25
CA LYS A 135 -37.05 22.53 -17.84
C LYS A 135 -37.24 22.78 -19.34
N GLY A 136 -36.55 22.02 -20.19
CA GLY A 136 -36.82 21.94 -21.63
C GLY A 136 -35.60 21.71 -22.52
N GLU A 137 -34.39 21.98 -22.02
CA GLU A 137 -33.16 21.81 -22.82
C GLU A 137 -32.64 20.37 -22.81
N ARG A 138 -31.83 20.03 -23.83
CA ARG A 138 -31.18 18.71 -23.92
C ARG A 138 -30.04 18.64 -22.90
N LEU A 139 -29.88 17.50 -22.23
CA LEU A 139 -28.69 17.23 -21.40
C LEU A 139 -27.42 17.44 -22.25
N HIS A 140 -26.67 18.48 -21.93
CA HIS A 140 -25.34 18.73 -22.44
C HIS A 140 -24.32 18.42 -21.34
N SER A 141 -23.20 17.82 -21.73
CA SER A 141 -22.12 17.39 -20.84
C SER A 141 -20.82 17.63 -21.59
N HIS A 142 -20.00 18.55 -21.08
CA HIS A 142 -18.70 18.85 -21.65
C HIS A 142 -17.75 17.66 -21.49
N LEU A 143 -17.88 16.87 -20.41
CA LEU A 143 -17.16 15.60 -20.28
C LEU A 143 -17.48 14.64 -21.43
N ARG A 144 -18.76 14.52 -21.84
CA ARG A 144 -19.15 13.67 -22.96
C ARG A 144 -18.50 14.11 -24.27
N ASP A 145 -18.47 15.41 -24.53
CA ASP A 145 -17.88 15.98 -25.74
C ASP A 145 -16.34 15.84 -25.73
N ALA A 146 -15.70 15.97 -24.57
CA ALA A 146 -14.29 15.65 -24.36
C ALA A 146 -14.00 14.16 -24.59
N ILE A 147 -14.85 13.23 -24.12
CA ILE A 147 -14.73 11.78 -24.39
C ILE A 147 -14.83 11.48 -25.89
N ILE A 148 -15.79 12.10 -26.59
CA ILE A 148 -15.94 11.96 -28.05
C ILE A 148 -14.70 12.48 -28.77
N SER A 149 -14.21 13.65 -28.37
CA SER A 149 -13.03 14.30 -28.96
C SER A 149 -11.76 13.46 -28.75
N SER A 150 -11.54 12.94 -27.54
CA SER A 150 -10.44 12.04 -27.20
C SER A 150 -10.50 10.72 -27.96
N ALA A 151 -11.67 10.09 -28.08
CA ALA A 151 -11.83 8.86 -28.86
C ALA A 151 -11.45 9.06 -30.34
N GLN A 152 -11.87 10.17 -30.94
CA GLN A 152 -11.50 10.51 -32.31
C GLN A 152 -10.02 10.89 -32.45
N TYR A 153 -9.46 11.65 -31.50
CA TYR A 153 -8.06 12.05 -31.48
C TYR A 153 -7.12 10.85 -31.39
N GLN A 154 -7.37 9.93 -30.46
CA GLN A 154 -6.57 8.70 -30.30
C GLN A 154 -6.56 7.84 -31.56
N PHE A 155 -7.60 7.92 -32.40
CA PHE A 155 -7.65 7.19 -33.67
C PHE A 155 -6.96 7.92 -34.83
N ARG A 156 -7.00 9.26 -34.88
CA ARG A 156 -6.25 10.05 -35.87
C ARG A 156 -4.74 9.97 -35.65
N MET A 157 -4.30 10.19 -34.40
CA MET A 157 -2.87 10.11 -34.02
C MET A 157 -2.22 8.80 -34.43
N ALA A 158 -2.95 7.68 -34.37
CA ALA A 158 -2.43 6.38 -34.81
C ALA A 158 -2.06 6.30 -36.30
N ARG A 159 -2.74 7.06 -37.17
CA ARG A 159 -2.39 7.12 -38.60
C ARG A 159 -1.20 8.03 -38.83
N GLU A 160 -1.08 9.09 -38.03
CA GLU A 160 -0.03 10.10 -38.10
C GLU A 160 1.30 9.54 -37.55
N GLU A 161 1.30 8.93 -36.36
CA GLU A 161 2.46 8.22 -35.75
C GLU A 161 3.09 7.21 -36.74
N LEU A 162 2.27 6.44 -37.45
CA LEU A 162 2.74 5.42 -38.42
C LEU A 162 3.20 6.00 -39.76
N SER A 163 2.96 7.29 -40.01
CA SER A 163 3.47 8.01 -41.19
C SER A 163 4.79 8.72 -40.92
N THR A 164 5.13 8.96 -39.66
CA THR A 164 6.39 9.60 -39.23
C THR A 164 7.47 8.55 -39.02
N THR A 165 8.01 8.02 -40.12
CA THR A 165 9.10 7.01 -40.11
C THR A 165 10.42 7.55 -40.67
N GLU A 166 10.56 8.87 -40.83
CA GLU A 166 11.75 9.49 -41.40
C GLU A 166 12.95 9.38 -40.44
N GLY A 167 14.05 8.77 -40.91
CA GLY A 167 15.30 8.64 -40.15
C GLY A 167 15.37 7.46 -39.17
N MET A 168 14.31 6.64 -39.05
CA MET A 168 14.27 5.45 -38.19
C MET A 168 14.78 4.20 -38.94
N CYS A 169 15.37 3.24 -38.23
CA CYS A 169 15.75 1.95 -38.81
C CYS A 169 14.56 0.99 -38.90
N GLU A 170 14.69 -0.09 -39.69
CA GLU A 170 13.59 -1.04 -39.95
C GLU A 170 13.07 -1.71 -38.65
N GLU A 171 13.95 -1.99 -37.69
CA GLU A 171 13.60 -2.54 -36.38
C GLU A 171 12.83 -1.54 -35.51
N GLU A 172 13.21 -0.26 -35.53
CA GLU A 172 12.52 0.83 -34.82
C GLU A 172 11.13 1.09 -35.42
N ILE A 173 11.00 1.04 -36.74
CA ILE A 173 9.72 1.22 -37.45
C ILE A 173 8.75 0.08 -37.10
N GLU A 174 9.19 -1.18 -37.12
CA GLU A 174 8.33 -2.30 -36.74
C GLU A 174 8.02 -2.30 -35.24
N MET A 175 8.96 -1.89 -34.37
CA MET A 175 8.68 -1.72 -32.93
C MET A 175 7.63 -0.62 -32.66
N LEU A 176 7.76 0.54 -33.32
CA LEU A 176 6.76 1.62 -33.26
C LEU A 176 5.40 1.10 -33.72
N ARG A 177 5.36 0.42 -34.87
CA ARG A 177 4.13 -0.15 -35.42
C ARG A 177 3.47 -1.16 -34.48
N LEU A 178 4.23 -2.09 -33.89
CA LEU A 178 3.71 -3.08 -32.94
C LEU A 178 3.15 -2.40 -31.68
N ASN A 179 3.83 -1.38 -31.16
CA ASN A 179 3.38 -0.61 -30.00
C ASN A 179 2.11 0.21 -30.29
N THR A 180 2.08 0.96 -31.40
CA THR A 180 0.88 1.71 -31.83
C THR A 180 -0.28 0.77 -32.11
N MET A 181 -0.06 -0.39 -32.74
CA MET A 181 -1.12 -1.39 -32.96
C MET A 181 -1.62 -2.05 -31.67
N ARG A 182 -0.74 -2.31 -30.69
CA ARG A 182 -1.15 -2.76 -29.35
C ARG A 182 -2.05 -1.71 -28.68
N ARG A 183 -1.64 -0.43 -28.69
CA ARG A 183 -2.42 0.69 -28.14
C ARG A 183 -3.76 0.85 -28.85
N GLN A 184 -3.79 0.75 -30.18
CA GLN A 184 -5.05 0.85 -30.94
C GLN A 184 -5.99 -0.34 -30.74
N ARG A 185 -5.48 -1.54 -30.49
CA ARG A 185 -6.34 -2.69 -30.15
C ARG A 185 -7.04 -2.48 -28.80
N ALA A 186 -6.33 -1.94 -27.80
CA ALA A 186 -6.93 -1.52 -26.54
C ALA A 186 -7.95 -0.39 -26.74
N ASN A 187 -7.61 0.61 -27.57
CA ASN A 187 -8.51 1.72 -27.92
C ASN A 187 -9.83 1.22 -28.54
N MET A 188 -9.76 0.28 -29.49
CA MET A 188 -10.95 -0.31 -30.12
C MET A 188 -11.86 -1.03 -29.11
N LYS A 189 -11.27 -1.74 -28.13
CA LYS A 189 -12.03 -2.39 -27.06
C LYS A 189 -12.73 -1.33 -26.19
N PHE A 190 -12.00 -0.31 -25.75
CA PHE A 190 -12.55 0.75 -24.89
C PHE A 190 -13.61 1.62 -25.59
N VAL A 191 -13.38 2.04 -26.83
CA VAL A 191 -14.37 2.72 -27.68
C VAL A 191 -15.62 1.87 -27.88
N GLY A 192 -15.44 0.55 -28.06
CA GLY A 192 -16.54 -0.41 -28.12
C GLY A 192 -17.40 -0.38 -26.85
N GLU A 193 -16.77 -0.51 -25.67
CA GLU A 193 -17.45 -0.43 -24.38
C GLU A 193 -18.12 0.93 -24.14
N LEU A 194 -17.48 2.06 -24.47
CA LEU A 194 -18.09 3.39 -24.37
C LEU A 194 -19.37 3.54 -25.22
N TYR A 195 -19.42 2.90 -26.39
CA TYR A 195 -20.63 2.84 -27.21
C TYR A 195 -21.68 1.86 -26.66
N LEU A 196 -21.27 0.73 -26.06
CA LEU A 196 -22.19 -0.19 -25.37
C LEU A 196 -22.79 0.46 -24.09
N CYS A 197 -22.03 1.28 -23.39
CA CYS A 197 -22.47 2.13 -22.29
C CYS A 197 -23.23 3.40 -22.74
N THR A 198 -23.51 3.58 -24.05
CA THR A 198 -24.26 4.72 -24.63
C THR A 198 -23.60 6.11 -24.45
N VAL A 199 -22.34 6.17 -24.02
CA VAL A 199 -21.57 7.40 -23.93
C VAL A 199 -21.30 7.95 -25.34
N LEU A 200 -20.81 7.11 -26.25
CA LEU A 200 -20.58 7.50 -27.65
C LEU A 200 -21.86 7.41 -28.49
N SER A 201 -21.99 8.31 -29.46
CA SER A 201 -23.10 8.33 -30.41
C SER A 201 -22.90 7.33 -31.56
N HIS A 202 -23.99 6.97 -32.24
CA HIS A 202 -23.91 6.20 -33.49
C HIS A 202 -23.09 6.92 -34.58
N SER A 203 -23.15 8.27 -34.65
CA SER A 203 -22.34 9.04 -35.61
C SER A 203 -20.86 8.83 -35.36
N THR A 204 -20.42 9.05 -34.11
CA THR A 204 -19.02 8.86 -33.69
C THR A 204 -18.52 7.45 -34.01
N MET A 205 -19.35 6.43 -33.78
CA MET A 205 -19.02 5.04 -34.12
C MET A 205 -18.87 4.83 -35.63
N PHE A 206 -19.78 5.39 -36.46
CA PHE A 206 -19.65 5.32 -37.91
C PHE A 206 -18.44 6.11 -38.44
N ASP A 207 -18.09 7.25 -37.84
CA ASP A 207 -16.90 8.01 -38.20
C ASP A 207 -15.63 7.18 -37.96
N LEU A 208 -15.53 6.49 -36.82
CA LEU A 208 -14.41 5.60 -36.51
C LEU A 208 -14.37 4.39 -37.47
N LEU A 209 -15.50 3.74 -37.75
CA LEU A 209 -15.57 2.65 -38.74
C LEU A 209 -15.16 3.14 -40.15
N ASN A 210 -15.60 4.33 -40.55
CA ASN A 210 -15.27 4.96 -41.83
C ASN A 210 -13.77 5.27 -41.94
N ILE A 211 -13.14 5.79 -40.88
CA ILE A 211 -11.70 6.03 -40.88
C ILE A 211 -10.96 4.68 -40.90
N THR A 212 -11.42 3.67 -40.17
CA THR A 212 -10.75 2.34 -40.09
C THR A 212 -10.76 1.59 -41.42
N ILE A 213 -11.88 1.59 -42.15
CA ILE A 213 -12.04 0.87 -43.43
C ILE A 213 -11.48 1.63 -44.64
N ARG A 214 -11.05 2.89 -44.47
CA ARG A 214 -10.46 3.69 -45.57
C ARG A 214 -8.97 3.41 -45.71
N PRO A 215 -8.49 3.03 -46.92
CA PRO A 215 -7.06 2.96 -47.21
C PRO A 215 -6.30 4.25 -46.86
N VAL A 216 -4.97 4.14 -46.74
CA VAL A 216 -4.06 5.29 -46.55
C VAL A 216 -3.48 5.67 -47.93
N GLY A 217 -3.47 6.97 -48.25
CA GLY A 217 -2.95 7.46 -49.53
C GLY A 217 -3.61 6.78 -50.74
N ASP A 218 -2.81 6.48 -51.76
CA ASP A 218 -3.26 5.85 -53.02
C ASP A 218 -3.46 4.32 -52.92
N ALA A 219 -3.40 3.74 -51.72
CA ALA A 219 -3.57 2.30 -51.53
C ALA A 219 -4.99 1.84 -51.91
N LYS A 220 -5.09 0.73 -52.65
CA LYS A 220 -6.38 0.12 -53.05
C LYS A 220 -7.11 -0.59 -51.90
N TYR A 221 -6.39 -0.94 -50.84
CA TYR A 221 -6.86 -1.75 -49.71
C TYR A 221 -6.37 -1.17 -48.37
N PRO A 222 -7.18 -1.22 -47.30
CA PRO A 222 -6.68 -0.99 -45.94
C PRO A 222 -5.57 -1.98 -45.57
N THR A 223 -4.67 -1.62 -44.66
CA THR A 223 -3.62 -2.55 -44.21
C THR A 223 -4.21 -3.68 -43.35
N SER A 224 -3.49 -4.81 -43.27
CA SER A 224 -3.89 -5.99 -42.48
C SER A 224 -4.26 -5.66 -41.03
N ASP A 225 -3.54 -4.72 -40.42
CA ASP A 225 -3.71 -4.39 -39.01
C ASP A 225 -5.00 -3.59 -38.79
N TYR A 226 -5.33 -2.66 -39.69
CA TYR A 226 -6.59 -1.90 -39.65
C TYR A 226 -7.80 -2.80 -39.92
N ILE A 227 -7.66 -3.84 -40.74
CA ILE A 227 -8.70 -4.88 -40.86
C ILE A 227 -8.86 -5.67 -39.55
N GLU A 228 -7.77 -6.00 -38.86
CA GLU A 228 -7.85 -6.68 -37.56
C GLU A 228 -8.52 -5.80 -36.49
N LEU A 229 -8.25 -4.49 -36.48
CA LEU A 229 -8.94 -3.51 -35.62
C LEU A 229 -10.43 -3.41 -35.97
N LEU A 230 -10.78 -3.30 -37.25
CA LEU A 230 -12.16 -3.23 -37.75
C LEU A 230 -12.95 -4.48 -37.36
N VAL A 231 -12.37 -5.66 -37.55
CA VAL A 231 -12.99 -6.93 -37.19
C VAL A 231 -13.16 -7.04 -35.66
N ALA A 232 -12.16 -6.64 -34.87
CA ALA A 232 -12.29 -6.64 -33.41
C ALA A 232 -13.44 -5.73 -32.95
N LEU A 233 -13.50 -4.49 -33.44
CA LEU A 233 -14.57 -3.55 -33.09
C LEU A 233 -15.96 -4.08 -33.50
N LEU A 234 -16.11 -4.58 -34.73
CA LEU A 234 -17.39 -5.11 -35.22
C LEU A 234 -17.85 -6.38 -34.50
N ASN A 235 -16.95 -7.19 -33.93
CA ASN A 235 -17.35 -8.30 -33.05
C ASN A 235 -17.99 -7.78 -31.74
N THR A 236 -17.51 -6.67 -31.18
CA THR A 236 -18.05 -6.09 -29.93
C THR A 236 -19.34 -5.29 -30.15
N VAL A 237 -19.39 -4.42 -31.16
CA VAL A 237 -20.50 -3.46 -31.33
C VAL A 237 -21.49 -3.83 -32.46
N GLY A 238 -21.18 -4.86 -33.24
CA GLY A 238 -21.87 -5.19 -34.48
C GLY A 238 -23.35 -5.55 -34.31
N GLU A 239 -23.71 -6.38 -33.32
CA GLU A 239 -25.11 -6.73 -33.04
C GLU A 239 -25.97 -5.49 -32.78
N ARG A 240 -25.47 -4.57 -31.93
CA ARG A 240 -26.17 -3.32 -31.60
C ARG A 240 -26.28 -2.37 -32.80
N LEU A 241 -25.21 -2.25 -33.60
CA LEU A 241 -25.24 -1.42 -34.82
C LEU A 241 -26.18 -1.99 -35.88
N ASP A 242 -26.21 -3.31 -36.05
CA ASP A 242 -27.06 -3.99 -37.03
C ASP A 242 -28.54 -3.92 -36.66
N ALA A 243 -28.86 -3.97 -35.36
CA ALA A 243 -30.21 -3.77 -34.84
C ALA A 243 -30.75 -2.35 -35.14
N SER A 244 -29.96 -1.29 -34.91
CA SER A 244 -30.41 0.10 -35.09
C SER A 244 -30.21 0.65 -36.52
N HIS A 245 -29.19 0.20 -37.24
CA HIS A 245 -28.68 0.85 -38.46
C HIS A 245 -28.21 -0.14 -39.54
N LYS A 246 -28.93 -1.26 -39.71
CA LYS A 246 -28.64 -2.34 -40.68
C LYS A 246 -28.04 -1.88 -42.02
N LYS A 247 -28.68 -0.92 -42.71
CA LYS A 247 -28.24 -0.42 -44.03
C LYS A 247 -26.82 0.18 -44.03
N ASN A 248 -26.43 0.85 -42.94
CA ASN A 248 -25.07 1.39 -42.79
C ASN A 248 -24.07 0.26 -42.53
N VAL A 249 -24.45 -0.72 -41.71
CA VAL A 249 -23.63 -1.91 -41.42
C VAL A 249 -23.41 -2.75 -42.69
N ASP A 250 -24.41 -2.87 -43.56
CA ASP A 250 -24.32 -3.56 -44.84
C ASP A 250 -23.18 -3.04 -45.72
N ASN A 251 -22.92 -1.73 -45.72
CA ASN A 251 -21.84 -1.14 -46.52
C ASN A 251 -20.45 -1.67 -46.11
N TYR A 252 -20.18 -1.78 -44.80
CA TYR A 252 -18.90 -2.31 -44.31
C TYR A 252 -18.76 -3.81 -44.61
N PHE A 253 -19.83 -4.59 -44.42
CA PHE A 253 -19.84 -6.03 -44.70
C PHE A 253 -19.71 -6.32 -46.20
N ASN A 254 -20.35 -5.52 -47.06
CA ASN A 254 -20.20 -5.60 -48.51
C ASN A 254 -18.78 -5.24 -48.97
N ALA A 255 -18.15 -4.23 -48.36
CA ALA A 255 -16.75 -3.88 -48.63
C ALA A 255 -15.80 -5.01 -48.24
N LEU A 256 -15.94 -5.56 -47.02
CA LEU A 256 -15.16 -6.69 -46.52
C LEU A 256 -15.29 -7.94 -47.42
N ALA A 257 -16.51 -8.33 -47.78
CA ALA A 257 -16.75 -9.42 -48.73
C ALA A 257 -16.19 -9.10 -50.13
N GLY A 258 -16.23 -7.83 -50.54
CA GLY A 258 -15.65 -7.32 -51.78
C GLY A 258 -14.11 -7.41 -51.81
N PHE A 259 -13.44 -7.26 -50.67
CA PHE A 259 -11.98 -7.43 -50.58
C PHE A 259 -11.57 -8.90 -50.76
N LEU A 260 -12.35 -9.86 -50.26
CA LEU A 260 -12.05 -11.30 -50.38
C LEU A 260 -12.26 -11.86 -51.80
N LYS A 261 -13.17 -11.26 -52.58
CA LYS A 261 -13.56 -11.70 -53.93
C LYS A 261 -12.58 -11.30 -55.03
N LYS A 262 -11.74 -10.28 -54.80
CA LYS A 262 -10.80 -9.78 -55.80
C LYS A 262 -9.56 -10.67 -55.86
N THR A 263 -9.03 -10.90 -57.07
CA THR A 263 -7.86 -11.76 -57.29
C THR A 263 -6.56 -11.15 -56.76
N ASP A 264 -6.49 -9.82 -56.65
CA ASP A 264 -5.35 -9.05 -56.12
C ASP A 264 -5.48 -8.75 -54.61
N CYS A 265 -6.20 -9.59 -53.86
CA CYS A 265 -6.38 -9.43 -52.41
C CYS A 265 -5.03 -9.56 -51.68
N PRO A 266 -4.52 -8.50 -51.00
CA PRO A 266 -3.19 -8.51 -50.38
C PRO A 266 -3.15 -9.17 -49.00
N TYR A 267 -4.29 -9.69 -48.51
CA TYR A 267 -4.41 -10.15 -47.12
C TYR A 267 -3.88 -11.58 -46.93
N PRO A 268 -3.04 -11.82 -45.90
CA PRO A 268 -2.61 -13.16 -45.55
C PRO A 268 -3.80 -13.99 -45.02
N HIS A 269 -3.69 -15.32 -45.10
CA HIS A 269 -4.79 -16.23 -44.75
C HIS A 269 -5.41 -15.94 -43.36
N ARG A 270 -4.60 -15.61 -42.34
CA ARG A 270 -5.06 -15.20 -40.99
C ARG A 270 -6.09 -14.07 -41.02
N ILE A 271 -5.87 -13.05 -41.85
CA ILE A 271 -6.77 -11.90 -41.99
C ILE A 271 -8.00 -12.28 -42.82
N ARG A 272 -7.83 -13.09 -43.88
CA ARG A 272 -8.95 -13.59 -44.68
C ARG A 272 -9.93 -14.41 -43.86
N PHE A 273 -9.44 -15.32 -43.00
CA PHE A 273 -10.26 -16.06 -42.04
C PHE A 273 -10.99 -15.13 -41.06
N LYS A 274 -10.31 -14.17 -40.43
CA LYS A 274 -10.94 -13.15 -39.56
C LYS A 274 -12.09 -12.40 -40.23
N ILE A 275 -11.96 -12.07 -41.51
CA ILE A 275 -13.06 -11.46 -42.28
C ILE A 275 -14.21 -12.48 -42.46
N MET A 276 -13.91 -13.71 -42.89
CA MET A 276 -14.92 -14.76 -43.09
C MET A 276 -15.69 -15.08 -41.79
N ASP A 277 -14.98 -15.25 -40.68
CA ASP A 277 -15.56 -15.51 -39.35
C ASP A 277 -16.57 -14.42 -38.96
N LEU A 278 -16.25 -13.14 -39.21
CA LEU A 278 -17.15 -12.02 -38.94
C LEU A 278 -18.37 -12.00 -39.89
N LEU A 279 -18.16 -12.28 -41.18
CA LEU A 279 -19.26 -12.39 -42.16
C LEU A 279 -20.24 -13.49 -41.76
N ASP A 280 -19.72 -14.66 -41.37
CA ASP A 280 -20.52 -15.80 -40.92
C ASP A 280 -21.17 -15.56 -39.54
N LEU A 281 -20.51 -14.88 -38.60
CA LEU A 281 -21.11 -14.47 -37.33
C LEU A 281 -22.37 -13.62 -37.55
N ARG A 282 -22.30 -12.60 -38.41
CA ARG A 282 -23.46 -11.75 -38.75
C ARG A 282 -24.54 -12.54 -39.48
N LYS A 283 -24.16 -13.40 -40.43
CA LYS A 283 -25.09 -14.28 -41.17
C LYS A 283 -25.83 -15.26 -40.23
N ASN A 284 -25.16 -15.72 -39.17
CA ASN A 284 -25.71 -16.58 -38.14
C ASN A 284 -26.44 -15.79 -37.02
N GLY A 285 -26.79 -14.52 -37.26
CA GLY A 285 -27.56 -13.71 -36.31
C GLY A 285 -26.80 -13.36 -35.04
N TRP A 286 -25.49 -13.06 -35.17
CA TRP A 286 -24.61 -12.64 -34.07
C TRP A 286 -24.48 -13.66 -32.91
N GLY A 287 -24.84 -14.93 -33.15
CA GLY A 287 -24.79 -15.97 -32.12
C GLY A 287 -25.92 -15.90 -31.08
N SER A 288 -26.94 -15.07 -31.31
CA SER A 288 -28.11 -14.96 -30.44
C SER A 288 -28.87 -16.30 -30.37
N LYS A 289 -28.67 -17.07 -29.28
CA LYS A 289 -29.53 -18.21 -28.94
C LYS A 289 -30.96 -17.71 -28.81
N SER A 290 -31.86 -18.22 -29.66
CA SER A 290 -33.27 -17.80 -29.71
C SER A 290 -33.89 -17.74 -28.32
N LYS A 291 -34.26 -16.53 -27.86
CA LYS A 291 -34.92 -16.31 -26.56
C LYS A 291 -36.37 -16.78 -26.60
N ALA A 292 -36.56 -18.10 -26.55
CA ALA A 292 -37.86 -18.74 -26.41
C ALA A 292 -38.06 -19.26 -24.97
N ALA A 293 -38.35 -18.34 -24.04
CA ALA A 293 -38.88 -18.68 -22.72
C ALA A 293 -39.91 -17.61 -22.30
N LYS A 294 -41.09 -18.05 -21.86
CA LYS A 294 -42.24 -17.19 -21.51
C LYS A 294 -41.94 -16.34 -20.26
N PRO A 295 -42.54 -15.15 -20.11
CA PRO A 295 -42.47 -14.41 -18.85
C PRO A 295 -43.20 -15.18 -17.74
N VAL A 296 -42.52 -15.39 -16.62
CA VAL A 296 -43.14 -15.78 -15.35
C VAL A 296 -43.49 -14.49 -14.61
N ALA A 297 -44.76 -14.32 -14.25
CA ALA A 297 -45.24 -13.15 -13.53
C ALA A 297 -44.77 -13.17 -12.05
N PRO A 298 -44.51 -12.00 -11.42
CA PRO A 298 -44.11 -11.93 -10.03
C PRO A 298 -45.29 -12.15 -9.08
N ALA A 299 -45.05 -12.88 -7.98
CA ALA A 299 -45.97 -13.02 -6.85
C ALA A 299 -45.51 -12.16 -5.66
N PRO A 300 -46.41 -11.74 -4.75
CA PRO A 300 -46.20 -10.52 -3.96
C PRO A 300 -45.48 -10.73 -2.62
N ILE A 301 -44.82 -9.67 -2.16
CA ILE A 301 -44.28 -9.52 -0.81
C ILE A 301 -45.45 -9.29 0.17
N GLN A 302 -45.52 -10.07 1.25
CA GLN A 302 -46.22 -9.70 2.49
C GLN A 302 -45.28 -9.97 3.67
N GLY A 303 -45.05 -8.94 4.48
CA GLY A 303 -44.19 -9.05 5.66
C GLY A 303 -44.95 -9.52 6.91
N LYS A 304 -44.20 -9.94 7.93
CA LYS A 304 -44.60 -9.85 9.34
C LYS A 304 -43.39 -9.90 10.27
N GLU A 305 -43.60 -9.43 11.49
CA GLU A 305 -42.54 -8.88 12.34
C GLU A 305 -41.84 -9.90 13.26
N LYS A 306 -40.77 -9.39 13.87
CA LYS A 306 -39.97 -9.92 14.99
C LYS A 306 -40.75 -10.81 15.98
N LYS A 307 -40.09 -11.86 16.45
CA LYS A 307 -40.05 -12.16 17.89
C LYS A 307 -38.69 -12.71 18.32
N VAL A 308 -38.23 -12.24 19.47
CA VAL A 308 -36.99 -12.63 20.15
C VAL A 308 -37.32 -13.71 21.18
N ALA A 309 -36.50 -14.76 21.28
CA ALA A 309 -36.30 -15.54 22.51
C ALA A 309 -34.98 -16.30 22.42
N ALA A 310 -34.19 -16.28 23.49
CA ALA A 310 -32.94 -17.05 23.62
C ALA A 310 -33.21 -18.45 24.20
N ALA A 311 -32.30 -19.40 23.97
CA ALA A 311 -31.56 -20.10 25.04
C ALA A 311 -30.74 -21.31 24.54
N ALA A 312 -29.46 -21.30 24.90
CA ALA A 312 -28.67 -22.42 25.42
C ALA A 312 -28.66 -23.81 24.74
N SER A 313 -27.48 -24.13 24.18
CA SER A 313 -26.61 -25.22 24.64
C SER A 313 -27.12 -26.67 24.70
N SER A 314 -26.57 -27.52 23.82
CA SER A 314 -25.90 -28.75 24.27
C SER A 314 -24.91 -29.28 23.22
N SER A 315 -23.80 -29.82 23.70
CA SER A 315 -22.71 -30.41 22.91
C SER A 315 -23.00 -31.88 22.55
N SER A 316 -22.41 -32.37 21.44
CA SER A 316 -21.43 -33.47 21.49
C SER A 316 -21.10 -34.09 20.12
N VAL A 317 -19.79 -34.12 19.82
CA VAL A 317 -18.99 -35.26 19.32
C VAL A 317 -19.74 -36.46 18.70
N ALA A 318 -19.45 -36.77 17.43
CA ALA A 318 -18.94 -38.09 17.02
C ALA A 318 -18.48 -38.13 15.54
N ALA A 319 -17.34 -38.78 15.30
CA ALA A 319 -16.78 -39.01 13.96
C ALA A 319 -17.23 -40.34 13.35
N LYS A 320 -17.20 -40.42 12.00
CA LYS A 320 -16.87 -41.62 11.20
C LYS A 320 -16.43 -41.15 9.81
N ARG A 321 -15.15 -41.35 9.46
CA ARG A 321 -14.64 -42.49 8.67
C ARG A 321 -15.39 -42.67 7.34
N GLY A 322 -14.70 -42.38 6.24
CA GLY A 322 -15.20 -42.61 4.88
C GLY A 322 -14.70 -43.93 4.27
N SER A 323 -14.81 -44.03 2.95
CA SER A 323 -14.14 -45.03 2.12
C SER A 323 -14.12 -44.57 0.65
N GLU A 324 -13.02 -44.84 -0.04
CA GLU A 324 -12.85 -44.62 -1.48
C GLU A 324 -13.71 -45.60 -2.30
N ALA A 325 -14.06 -45.23 -3.55
CA ALA A 325 -13.85 -46.07 -4.74
C ALA A 325 -14.22 -45.30 -6.04
N SER A 326 -13.42 -45.49 -7.09
CA SER A 326 -13.51 -44.78 -8.37
C SER A 326 -14.43 -45.42 -9.42
N LEU A 327 -14.55 -44.74 -10.58
CA LEU A 327 -14.81 -45.20 -11.97
C LEU A 327 -15.96 -44.39 -12.63
N ALA A 328 -15.88 -43.88 -13.87
CA ALA A 328 -14.80 -43.83 -14.87
C ALA A 328 -15.10 -42.78 -15.98
N ALA A 329 -14.21 -42.72 -16.99
CA ALA A 329 -14.36 -42.13 -18.34
C ALA A 329 -14.01 -40.63 -18.56
N GLY A 330 -12.78 -40.39 -19.03
CA GLY A 330 -12.42 -39.25 -19.91
C GLY A 330 -12.72 -39.57 -21.39
N PRO A 331 -12.35 -38.68 -22.35
CA PRO A 331 -10.95 -38.60 -22.85
C PRO A 331 -10.38 -37.16 -22.80
N ARG A 332 -9.08 -36.93 -22.46
CA ARG A 332 -7.85 -37.05 -23.31
C ARG A 332 -7.85 -36.09 -24.51
N ASN A 333 -6.82 -35.27 -24.80
CA ASN A 333 -5.35 -35.42 -24.69
C ASN A 333 -4.67 -34.04 -24.44
N PHE A 334 -3.57 -33.92 -23.68
CA PHE A 334 -2.14 -34.13 -24.06
C PHE A 334 -1.65 -33.11 -25.12
N ARG A 335 -0.51 -32.39 -24.98
CA ARG A 335 0.78 -32.76 -24.36
C ARG A 335 1.62 -31.52 -24.00
N GLU A 336 2.25 -31.52 -22.84
CA GLU A 336 3.46 -30.71 -22.55
C GLU A 336 4.66 -31.62 -22.36
N THR A 337 5.86 -31.12 -22.63
CA THR A 337 7.15 -31.73 -22.27
C THR A 337 8.13 -30.63 -21.89
N SER A 338 8.61 -30.68 -20.64
CA SER A 338 10.01 -30.47 -20.19
C SER A 338 10.93 -29.55 -21.01
N SER A 339 11.77 -28.68 -20.45
CA SER A 339 12.20 -28.41 -19.06
C SER A 339 13.41 -27.47 -19.16
N GLY A 340 13.68 -26.61 -18.17
CA GLY A 340 14.98 -25.92 -18.13
C GLY A 340 14.97 -24.68 -17.25
N ALA A 341 15.92 -24.60 -16.33
CA ALA A 341 16.05 -23.50 -15.38
C ALA A 341 17.01 -22.39 -15.88
N ALA A 342 17.02 -21.30 -15.10
CA ALA A 342 18.15 -20.43 -14.77
C ALA A 342 18.18 -18.99 -15.36
N LYS A 343 18.27 -18.06 -14.39
CA LYS A 343 19.10 -16.85 -14.37
C LYS A 343 18.80 -15.75 -15.40
N THR A 344 17.99 -14.78 -14.96
CA THR A 344 17.95 -13.41 -15.50
C THR A 344 19.23 -12.64 -15.15
N SER A 345 20.03 -12.27 -16.14
CA SER A 345 21.09 -11.27 -16.01
C SER A 345 20.58 -9.89 -16.44
N SER A 346 20.75 -8.90 -15.57
CA SER A 346 20.44 -7.49 -15.82
C SER A 346 21.37 -6.87 -16.88
N GLY A 347 20.81 -6.10 -17.80
CA GLY A 347 21.55 -5.20 -18.71
C GLY A 347 20.91 -3.82 -18.70
N LEU A 348 21.68 -2.78 -18.36
CA LEU A 348 21.21 -1.39 -18.39
C LEU A 348 21.24 -0.83 -19.81
N TYR A 349 20.24 -0.02 -20.16
CA TYR A 349 20.41 1.06 -21.14
C TYR A 349 19.75 2.33 -20.62
N ALA A 350 20.55 3.39 -20.51
CA ALA A 350 20.09 4.75 -20.26
C ALA A 350 19.83 5.44 -21.60
N ALA A 351 18.83 6.33 -21.64
CA ALA A 351 18.58 7.22 -22.77
C ALA A 351 18.53 8.66 -22.27
N SER A 352 19.32 9.54 -22.90
CA SER A 352 19.45 10.95 -22.56
C SER A 352 18.93 11.82 -23.71
N SER A 353 18.16 12.86 -23.40
CA SER A 353 17.96 14.03 -24.26
C SER A 353 17.63 15.24 -23.37
N ALA A 354 18.56 16.16 -23.13
CA ALA A 354 19.02 17.23 -24.04
C ALA A 354 18.16 18.50 -23.90
N GLY A 355 18.56 19.38 -22.97
CA GLY A 355 18.08 20.76 -22.87
C GLY A 355 19.09 21.73 -23.50
N SER A 356 18.61 22.65 -24.33
CA SER A 356 19.41 23.77 -24.86
C SER A 356 19.16 25.03 -24.04
N GLY A 357 20.23 25.60 -23.47
CA GLY A 357 20.15 26.83 -22.67
C GLY A 357 20.65 28.07 -23.41
N LEU A 358 20.37 29.25 -22.84
CA LEU A 358 21.05 30.52 -23.11
C LEU A 358 21.26 31.28 -21.79
N GLY A 359 22.45 31.87 -21.61
CA GLY A 359 22.80 32.74 -20.47
C GLY A 359 22.27 34.18 -20.63
N LEU A 360 22.65 35.19 -19.83
CA LEU A 360 23.85 35.38 -19.00
C LEU A 360 23.63 36.47 -17.91
N HIS A 361 24.39 36.37 -16.81
CA HIS A 361 24.93 37.48 -15.96
C HIS A 361 23.93 38.34 -15.13
N GLY A 362 24.28 38.86 -13.94
CA GLY A 362 25.57 38.85 -13.25
C GLY A 362 25.55 39.37 -11.79
N ARG A 363 26.75 39.43 -11.18
CA ARG A 363 27.09 39.66 -9.75
C ARG A 363 26.49 40.93 -9.11
N GLY A 364 26.24 40.87 -7.79
CA GLY A 364 26.08 42.05 -6.94
C GLY A 364 26.05 41.71 -5.42
N THR A 365 27.16 41.96 -4.72
CA THR A 365 27.30 41.76 -3.26
C THR A 365 27.14 43.06 -2.48
N SER A 366 26.44 43.05 -1.34
CA SER A 366 26.77 43.96 -0.21
C SER A 366 26.20 43.49 1.13
N THR A 367 27.08 43.54 2.14
CA THR A 367 26.83 43.36 3.57
C THR A 367 26.61 44.70 4.28
N SER A 368 25.78 44.75 5.33
CA SER A 368 26.10 45.51 6.56
C SER A 368 25.11 45.26 7.71
N SER A 369 25.64 44.91 8.89
CA SER A 369 25.07 45.15 10.23
C SER A 369 24.94 46.67 10.52
N SER A 370 24.52 47.25 11.65
CA SER A 370 24.45 46.91 13.10
C SER A 370 23.65 48.07 13.79
N SER A 371 23.27 48.13 15.07
CA SER A 371 23.17 47.23 16.25
C SER A 371 22.61 48.04 17.45
N ALA A 372 21.94 47.40 18.42
CA ALA A 372 21.75 47.87 19.82
C ALA A 372 20.84 49.12 20.04
N ALA A 373 20.25 49.46 21.21
CA ALA A 373 19.91 48.81 22.50
C ALA A 373 18.86 49.76 23.18
N ALA A 374 18.06 49.43 24.21
CA ALA A 374 18.44 48.95 25.54
C ALA A 374 17.24 48.48 26.40
N ASN A 375 17.55 47.79 27.51
CA ASN A 375 16.63 47.19 28.50
C ASN A 375 15.84 48.21 29.34
N THR A 376 14.69 47.79 29.88
CA THR A 376 14.47 47.65 31.35
C THR A 376 13.18 46.88 31.69
N GLY A 377 13.21 46.08 32.77
CA GLY A 377 12.02 45.71 33.55
C GLY A 377 11.27 44.43 33.14
N ALA A 378 11.35 43.38 33.97
CA ALA A 378 10.60 42.14 33.81
C ALA A 378 9.38 42.08 34.74
N ALA A 379 8.26 41.54 34.25
CA ALA A 379 7.45 40.51 34.92
C ALA A 379 6.28 40.09 34.01
N ALA A 380 6.01 38.79 33.98
CA ALA A 380 5.01 38.13 33.14
C ALA A 380 3.59 38.73 33.23
N ASP A 381 2.92 38.86 32.08
CA ASP A 381 1.69 38.08 31.83
C ASP A 381 1.33 37.99 30.33
N ALA A 382 0.46 37.04 30.01
CA ALA A 382 -0.11 36.67 28.71
C ALA A 382 -0.05 37.66 27.51
N ALA A 383 0.58 37.23 26.39
CA ALA A 383 0.00 37.27 25.02
C ALA A 383 1.00 36.82 23.92
N PHE A 384 0.96 35.55 23.49
CA PHE A 384 1.43 35.14 22.16
C PHE A 384 0.23 34.81 21.27
N ARG A 385 -0.54 35.85 20.91
CA ARG A 385 -1.52 35.78 19.81
C ARG A 385 -1.36 37.01 18.92
N GLY A 386 -0.58 36.85 17.86
CA GLY A 386 -0.96 37.46 16.58
C GLY A 386 -2.32 36.93 16.16
N THR A 387 -3.09 37.71 15.40
CA THR A 387 -4.44 37.36 14.95
C THR A 387 -4.51 35.97 14.30
N PRO A 388 -5.52 35.14 14.63
CA PRO A 388 -5.55 33.76 14.15
C PRO A 388 -5.79 33.68 12.63
N PRO A 389 -5.10 32.78 11.91
CA PRO A 389 -5.50 32.35 10.57
C PRO A 389 -6.80 31.52 10.65
N PRO A 390 -7.50 31.24 9.53
CA PRO A 390 -8.69 30.39 9.56
C PRO A 390 -8.36 29.02 10.16
N GLU A 391 -9.20 28.56 11.09
CA GLU A 391 -8.99 27.29 11.81
C GLU A 391 -8.99 26.12 10.82
N VAL A 392 -7.80 25.57 10.57
CA VAL A 392 -7.64 24.27 9.91
C VAL A 392 -8.16 23.22 10.91
N PRO A 393 -9.14 22.39 10.54
CA PRO A 393 -9.65 21.37 11.46
C PRO A 393 -8.54 20.40 11.84
N LEU A 394 -8.35 20.19 13.15
CA LEU A 394 -7.34 19.29 13.69
C LEU A 394 -7.60 17.85 13.23
N VAL A 395 -6.53 17.14 12.92
CA VAL A 395 -6.58 15.74 12.51
C VAL A 395 -6.55 14.86 13.76
N ASN A 396 -7.33 13.79 13.80
CA ASN A 396 -7.25 12.86 14.92
C ASN A 396 -5.88 12.16 14.97
N PHE A 397 -5.25 12.13 16.15
CA PHE A 397 -3.91 11.58 16.39
C PHE A 397 -3.79 10.13 15.89
N GLU A 398 -4.71 9.26 16.27
CA GLU A 398 -4.66 7.84 15.93
C GLU A 398 -4.81 7.64 14.41
N LEU A 399 -5.66 8.43 13.75
CA LEU A 399 -5.76 8.48 12.28
C LEU A 399 -4.47 9.01 11.61
N ARG A 400 -3.77 9.97 12.22
CA ARG A 400 -2.47 10.47 11.72
C ARG A 400 -1.40 9.38 11.79
N VAL A 401 -1.28 8.68 12.92
CA VAL A 401 -0.37 7.53 13.07
C VAL A 401 -0.68 6.45 12.03
N ALA A 402 -1.96 6.09 11.89
CA ALA A 402 -2.40 5.08 10.93
C ALA A 402 -2.10 5.46 9.47
N SER A 403 -2.29 6.73 9.09
CA SER A 403 -1.95 7.22 7.73
C SER A 403 -0.44 7.14 7.49
N MET A 404 0.38 7.66 8.41
CA MET A 404 1.83 7.67 8.30
C MET A 404 2.42 6.25 8.20
N PHE A 405 1.91 5.31 9.00
CA PHE A 405 2.29 3.90 8.91
C PHE A 405 1.86 3.26 7.58
N GLN A 406 0.63 3.49 7.12
CA GLN A 406 0.13 2.92 5.87
C GLN A 406 0.86 3.46 4.64
N GLU A 407 1.21 4.75 4.62
CA GLU A 407 1.99 5.38 3.55
C GLU A 407 3.39 4.75 3.45
N TRP A 408 4.10 4.66 4.58
CA TRP A 408 5.44 4.05 4.65
C TRP A 408 5.47 2.58 4.22
N VAL A 409 4.47 1.79 4.65
CA VAL A 409 4.31 0.38 4.22
C VAL A 409 3.96 0.27 2.74
N ALA A 410 3.08 1.15 2.22
CA ALA A 410 2.63 1.10 0.83
C ALA A 410 3.76 1.41 -0.16
N ASP A 411 4.61 2.38 0.16
CA ASP A 411 5.75 2.75 -0.67
C ASP A 411 6.94 1.78 -0.54
N ARG A 412 6.89 0.84 0.43
CA ARG A 412 7.98 -0.09 0.79
C ARG A 412 9.30 0.64 1.06
N THR A 413 9.21 1.83 1.62
CA THR A 413 10.35 2.66 1.98
C THR A 413 11.03 2.07 3.20
N ASN A 414 12.09 1.28 3.03
CA ASN A 414 13.03 0.97 4.12
C ASN A 414 13.91 2.21 4.47
N ASP A 415 13.32 3.40 4.40
CA ASP A 415 13.91 4.72 4.56
C ASP A 415 13.28 5.40 5.79
N MET A 416 14.07 6.22 6.49
CA MET A 416 13.62 7.04 7.62
C MET A 416 12.79 8.25 7.15
N ILE A 417 11.68 8.50 7.83
CA ILE A 417 10.83 9.69 7.69
C ILE A 417 11.48 10.83 8.48
N LEU A 418 12.12 11.75 7.77
CA LEU A 418 12.68 12.96 8.38
C LEU A 418 11.56 13.89 8.86
N HIS A 419 11.76 14.55 10.01
CA HIS A 419 10.83 15.54 10.58
C HIS A 419 9.41 14.99 10.84
N TRP A 420 9.27 13.68 11.10
CA TRP A 420 7.96 13.05 11.28
C TRP A 420 7.18 13.64 12.46
N VAL A 421 7.87 14.05 13.53
CA VAL A 421 7.33 14.73 14.71
C VAL A 421 6.51 15.98 14.33
N GLU A 422 6.97 16.75 13.32
CA GLU A 422 6.30 17.98 12.89
C GLU A 422 4.91 17.72 12.27
N GLN A 423 4.62 16.50 11.82
CA GLN A 423 3.31 16.13 11.29
C GLN A 423 2.21 16.10 12.37
N PHE A 424 2.62 15.93 13.63
CA PHE A 424 1.72 15.88 14.79
C PHE A 424 1.31 17.27 15.32
N ASN A 425 1.99 18.34 14.89
CA ASN A 425 1.63 19.74 15.19
C ASN A 425 0.21 20.16 14.71
N THR A 426 -0.45 19.32 13.91
CA THR A 426 -1.83 19.54 13.39
C THR A 426 -2.86 18.59 13.97
N CYS A 427 -2.51 17.85 15.04
CA CYS A 427 -3.38 16.85 15.65
C CYS A 427 -4.23 17.40 16.80
N ASP A 428 -5.24 16.63 17.21
CA ASP A 428 -6.13 16.90 18.34
C ASP A 428 -5.49 16.65 19.72
N ARG A 429 -4.40 15.89 19.79
CA ARG A 429 -3.57 15.68 21.00
C ARG A 429 -2.33 16.55 20.99
N VAL A 430 -1.94 17.01 22.19
CA VAL A 430 -0.72 17.77 22.47
C VAL A 430 0.11 16.98 23.49
N PHE A 431 1.42 16.98 23.33
CA PHE A 431 2.38 16.26 24.17
C PHE A 431 3.36 17.25 24.81
N GLU A 432 3.80 16.98 26.03
CA GLU A 432 4.74 17.84 26.77
C GLU A 432 6.20 17.65 26.31
N SER A 433 6.51 16.51 25.70
CA SER A 433 7.84 16.21 25.15
C SER A 433 7.81 15.34 23.89
N GLU A 434 8.90 15.36 23.13
CA GLU A 434 9.10 14.49 21.96
C GLU A 434 9.11 13.00 22.35
N SER A 435 9.67 12.66 23.52
CA SER A 435 9.67 11.29 24.04
C SER A 435 8.24 10.79 24.35
N GLU A 436 7.37 11.64 24.90
CA GLU A 436 5.96 11.29 25.15
C GLU A 436 5.20 11.04 23.83
N LEU A 437 5.43 11.88 22.81
CA LEU A 437 4.91 11.66 21.47
C LEU A 437 5.43 10.34 20.87
N CYS A 438 6.73 10.06 20.97
CA CYS A 438 7.35 8.81 20.55
C CYS A 438 6.63 7.60 21.17
N VAL A 439 6.47 7.56 22.49
CA VAL A 439 5.79 6.48 23.20
C VAL A 439 4.32 6.35 22.76
N ALA A 440 3.60 7.46 22.58
CA ALA A 440 2.22 7.45 22.11
C ALA A 440 2.06 6.93 20.67
N VAL A 441 3.01 7.24 19.77
CA VAL A 441 3.03 6.70 18.40
C VAL A 441 3.36 5.22 18.39
N ALA A 442 4.37 4.78 19.17
CA ALA A 442 4.72 3.37 19.28
C ALA A 442 3.59 2.54 19.88
N LEU A 443 2.90 3.03 20.92
CA LEU A 443 1.71 2.43 21.50
C LEU A 443 0.68 2.10 20.40
N GLU A 444 0.26 3.10 19.63
CA GLU A 444 -0.80 2.95 18.63
C GLU A 444 -0.39 1.99 17.50
N VAL A 445 0.86 2.08 17.03
CA VAL A 445 1.43 1.17 16.03
C VAL A 445 1.43 -0.28 16.53
N ILE A 446 1.91 -0.53 17.75
CA ILE A 446 2.01 -1.87 18.35
C ILE A 446 0.62 -2.45 18.62
N LYS A 447 -0.29 -1.66 19.20
CA LYS A 447 -1.69 -2.03 19.47
C LYS A 447 -2.39 -2.44 18.17
N SER A 448 -2.29 -1.62 17.12
CA SER A 448 -2.85 -1.89 15.79
C SER A 448 -2.27 -3.15 15.13
N ALA A 449 -0.95 -3.35 15.24
CA ALA A 449 -0.26 -4.53 14.71
C ALA A 449 -0.62 -5.85 15.45
N CYS A 450 -0.97 -5.77 16.73
CA CYS A 450 -1.43 -6.92 17.52
C CYS A 450 -2.90 -7.25 17.28
N LEU A 451 -3.74 -6.26 16.96
CA LEU A 451 -5.16 -6.47 16.62
C LEU A 451 -5.36 -7.08 15.22
N THR A 452 -4.57 -6.69 14.23
CA THR A 452 -4.77 -7.07 12.82
C THR A 452 -4.51 -8.56 12.52
N THR A 453 -5.23 -9.11 11.53
CA THR A 453 -5.09 -10.49 11.03
C THR A 453 -4.04 -10.63 9.93
N ARG A 454 -3.43 -9.53 9.46
CA ARG A 454 -2.36 -9.53 8.45
C ARG A 454 -1.10 -10.19 9.02
N LYS A 455 -0.58 -11.21 8.34
CA LYS A 455 0.60 -11.99 8.79
C LYS A 455 1.89 -11.16 8.91
N ASP A 456 2.07 -10.19 8.02
CA ASP A 456 3.32 -9.42 7.92
C ASP A 456 3.30 -8.14 8.78
N ALA A 457 2.15 -7.79 9.37
CA ALA A 457 1.95 -6.50 10.01
C ALA A 457 2.85 -6.23 11.23
N GLN A 458 3.20 -7.26 12.01
CA GLN A 458 4.14 -7.11 13.13
C GLN A 458 5.54 -6.71 12.65
N ARG A 459 5.98 -7.28 11.51
CA ARG A 459 7.28 -6.97 10.90
C ARG A 459 7.28 -5.59 10.25
N GLU A 460 6.20 -5.25 9.55
CA GLU A 460 5.99 -3.92 8.99
C GLU A 460 5.98 -2.86 10.11
N ALA A 461 5.23 -3.08 11.18
CA ALA A 461 5.11 -2.17 12.32
C ALA A 461 6.43 -2.01 13.08
N PHE A 462 7.13 -3.10 13.38
CA PHE A 462 8.43 -3.02 14.05
C PHE A 462 9.47 -2.29 13.17
N SER A 463 9.53 -2.63 11.88
CA SER A 463 10.41 -1.95 10.93
C SER A 463 10.04 -0.47 10.75
N PHE A 464 8.75 -0.11 10.85
CA PHE A 464 8.31 1.28 10.83
C PHE A 464 8.82 2.07 12.04
N LEU A 465 8.75 1.52 13.26
CA LEU A 465 9.25 2.21 14.45
C LEU A 465 10.78 2.40 14.39
N VAL A 466 11.53 1.34 14.08
CA VAL A 466 13.01 1.37 14.14
C VAL A 466 13.66 1.96 12.89
N VAL A 467 13.13 1.67 11.69
CA VAL A 467 13.70 2.15 10.41
C VAL A 467 12.98 3.40 9.90
N GLY A 468 11.65 3.43 10.01
CA GLY A 468 10.82 4.54 9.54
C GLY A 468 10.88 5.76 10.45
N LEU A 469 10.67 5.60 11.76
CA LEU A 469 10.65 6.69 12.73
C LEU A 469 11.99 6.89 13.45
N PHE A 470 12.91 5.93 13.33
CA PHE A 470 14.24 5.95 13.95
C PHE A 470 14.20 6.10 15.48
N MET A 471 13.23 5.42 16.10
CA MET A 471 13.05 5.39 17.55
C MET A 471 14.17 4.62 18.24
N ILE A 472 14.50 5.02 19.46
CA ILE A 472 15.46 4.29 20.31
C ILE A 472 14.76 3.22 21.15
N ASP A 473 15.50 2.20 21.56
CA ASP A 473 14.94 0.99 22.20
C ASP A 473 14.09 1.32 23.44
N THR A 474 14.47 2.33 24.23
CA THR A 474 13.68 2.77 25.39
C THR A 474 12.29 3.26 25.00
N GLU A 475 12.17 4.07 23.93
CA GLU A 475 10.87 4.57 23.44
C GLU A 475 10.02 3.44 22.85
N VAL A 476 10.66 2.46 22.22
CA VAL A 476 9.99 1.28 21.64
C VAL A 476 9.48 0.35 22.75
N PHE A 477 10.29 0.03 23.76
CA PHE A 477 9.88 -0.76 24.91
C PHE A 477 8.81 -0.06 25.74
N ASP A 478 8.90 1.27 25.89
CA ASP A 478 7.85 2.06 26.51
C ASP A 478 6.56 2.01 25.67
N GLY A 479 6.64 2.07 24.33
CA GLY A 479 5.52 1.82 23.44
C GLY A 479 4.87 0.44 23.65
N PHE A 480 5.67 -0.62 23.74
CA PHE A 480 5.19 -1.99 24.02
C PHE A 480 4.46 -2.09 25.36
N ALA A 481 5.05 -1.56 26.42
CA ALA A 481 4.48 -1.62 27.76
C ALA A 481 3.18 -0.80 27.88
N SER A 482 3.09 0.37 27.24
CA SER A 482 1.84 1.13 27.17
C SER A 482 0.78 0.43 26.33
N ALA A 483 1.15 -0.18 25.19
CA ALA A 483 0.21 -0.93 24.36
C ALA A 483 -0.36 -2.16 25.08
N LEU A 484 0.43 -2.81 25.96
CA LEU A 484 -0.04 -3.93 26.76
C LEU A 484 -0.92 -3.49 27.93
N ALA A 485 -0.56 -2.42 28.65
CA ALA A 485 -1.37 -1.87 29.74
C ALA A 485 -2.77 -1.49 29.22
N THR A 486 -2.82 -0.68 28.16
CA THR A 486 -4.08 -0.31 27.51
C THR A 486 -4.85 -1.52 26.97
N ALA A 487 -4.19 -2.60 26.52
CA ALA A 487 -4.89 -3.81 26.07
C ALA A 487 -5.49 -4.64 27.21
N ILE A 488 -4.94 -4.57 28.42
CA ILE A 488 -5.50 -5.15 29.63
C ILE A 488 -6.72 -4.31 30.07
N GLU A 489 -6.55 -3.00 30.17
CA GLU A 489 -7.57 -2.05 30.67
C GLU A 489 -8.78 -1.90 29.73
N ASP A 490 -8.56 -1.84 28.41
CA ASP A 490 -9.63 -1.81 27.39
C ASP A 490 -10.37 -3.17 27.26
N GLY A 491 -9.94 -4.23 27.96
CA GLY A 491 -10.50 -5.59 27.83
C GLY A 491 -10.17 -6.30 26.50
N ILE A 492 -9.25 -5.75 25.70
CA ILE A 492 -8.89 -6.23 24.35
C ILE A 492 -8.39 -7.68 24.34
N LEU A 493 -7.81 -8.16 25.45
CA LEU A 493 -7.34 -9.54 25.58
C LEU A 493 -8.47 -10.58 25.50
N GLU A 494 -9.69 -10.21 25.93
CA GLU A 494 -10.87 -11.08 25.82
C GLU A 494 -11.41 -11.11 24.37
N ASP A 495 -11.53 -9.94 23.74
CA ASP A 495 -12.03 -9.78 22.37
C ASP A 495 -11.07 -10.35 21.32
N THR A 496 -9.75 -10.32 21.58
CA THR A 496 -8.71 -10.77 20.65
C THR A 496 -7.80 -11.84 21.27
N PRO A 497 -8.23 -13.13 21.31
CA PRO A 497 -7.45 -14.22 21.95
C PRO A 497 -6.04 -14.47 21.37
N LYS A 498 -5.74 -13.92 20.20
CA LYS A 498 -4.40 -13.99 19.56
C LYS A 498 -3.51 -12.78 19.85
N PHE A 499 -3.98 -11.80 20.62
CA PHE A 499 -3.22 -10.58 20.92
C PHE A 499 -1.86 -10.93 21.55
N GLY A 500 -1.84 -11.75 22.62
CA GLY A 500 -0.59 -12.12 23.29
C GLY A 500 0.40 -12.92 22.43
N GLU A 501 -0.08 -13.81 21.56
CA GLU A 501 0.77 -14.53 20.59
C GLU A 501 1.48 -13.55 19.63
N ARG A 502 0.73 -12.55 19.13
CA ARG A 502 1.22 -11.53 18.20
C ARG A 502 2.13 -10.51 18.87
N PHE A 503 1.78 -10.10 20.08
CA PHE A 503 2.56 -9.18 20.91
C PHE A 503 3.95 -9.77 21.20
N MET A 504 4.02 -10.99 21.73
CA MET A 504 5.31 -11.64 22.01
C MET A 504 6.10 -11.95 20.72
N SER A 505 5.42 -12.27 19.62
CA SER A 505 6.07 -12.42 18.31
C SER A 505 6.60 -11.10 17.73
N MET A 506 6.03 -9.96 18.12
CA MET A 506 6.48 -8.63 17.70
C MET A 506 7.59 -8.10 18.61
N LEU A 507 7.47 -8.31 19.92
CA LEU A 507 8.52 -7.99 20.89
C LEU A 507 9.82 -8.72 20.53
N ARG A 508 9.75 -10.01 20.18
CA ARG A 508 10.92 -10.76 19.68
C ARG A 508 11.62 -10.15 18.45
N LEU A 509 10.98 -9.23 17.70
CA LEU A 509 11.62 -8.55 16.58
C LEU A 509 12.57 -7.44 17.02
N THR A 510 12.46 -6.92 18.26
CA THR A 510 13.47 -6.00 18.83
C THR A 510 14.83 -6.70 18.85
N SER A 511 14.84 -7.99 19.19
CA SER A 511 16.05 -8.76 19.33
C SER A 511 16.65 -9.19 17.98
N THR A 512 17.91 -8.84 17.77
CA THR A 512 18.66 -9.14 16.54
C THR A 512 19.11 -10.60 16.45
N GLU A 513 19.49 -11.05 15.24
CA GLU A 513 20.03 -12.41 15.02
C GLU A 513 21.36 -12.69 15.74
N GLN A 514 21.94 -11.71 16.44
CA GLN A 514 23.20 -11.82 17.19
C GLN A 514 23.02 -11.76 18.70
N GLU A 515 21.81 -11.50 19.19
CA GLU A 515 21.51 -11.45 20.62
C GLU A 515 21.33 -12.83 21.23
N THR A 516 21.60 -12.89 22.52
CA THR A 516 21.66 -14.12 23.29
C THR A 516 20.33 -14.46 23.94
N ARG A 517 20.26 -15.65 24.51
CA ARG A 517 19.07 -16.10 25.25
C ARG A 517 18.80 -15.25 26.50
N ALA A 518 19.80 -14.56 27.06
CA ALA A 518 19.59 -13.62 28.15
C ALA A 518 18.83 -12.36 27.69
N ASP A 519 19.25 -11.76 26.58
CA ASP A 519 18.78 -10.45 26.13
C ASP A 519 17.26 -10.46 25.85
N VAL A 520 16.75 -11.47 25.12
CA VAL A 520 15.31 -11.61 24.81
C VAL A 520 14.45 -11.77 26.07
N TYR A 521 14.96 -12.45 27.09
CA TYR A 521 14.26 -12.65 28.36
C TYR A 521 14.35 -11.40 29.27
N PHE A 522 15.46 -10.66 29.20
CA PHE A 522 15.62 -9.37 29.87
C PHE A 522 14.67 -8.31 29.29
N ASP A 523 14.59 -8.18 27.96
CA ASP A 523 13.64 -7.30 27.27
C ASP A 523 12.20 -7.60 27.66
N ALA A 524 11.82 -8.88 27.65
CA ALA A 524 10.49 -9.33 28.08
C ALA A 524 10.22 -8.98 29.56
N ALA A 525 11.17 -9.23 30.47
CA ALA A 525 11.04 -8.87 31.87
C ALA A 525 10.90 -7.35 32.07
N ASN A 526 11.68 -6.55 31.33
CA ASN A 526 11.63 -5.09 31.38
C ASN A 526 10.29 -4.55 30.88
N VAL A 527 9.78 -5.04 29.74
CA VAL A 527 8.47 -4.63 29.20
C VAL A 527 7.33 -5.01 30.15
N LEU A 528 7.33 -6.22 30.73
CA LEU A 528 6.29 -6.61 31.70
C LEU A 528 6.36 -5.79 33.00
N ARG A 529 7.57 -5.49 33.49
CA ARG A 529 7.80 -4.57 34.64
C ARG A 529 7.25 -3.16 34.36
N LEU A 530 7.57 -2.60 33.19
CA LEU A 530 7.08 -1.28 32.76
C LEU A 530 5.56 -1.28 32.58
N THR A 531 4.99 -2.38 32.09
CA THR A 531 3.54 -2.56 31.94
C THR A 531 2.85 -2.50 33.29
N TYR A 532 3.31 -3.30 34.26
CA TYR A 532 2.72 -3.34 35.60
C TYR A 532 2.70 -1.97 36.28
N ASN A 533 3.79 -1.19 36.14
CA ASN A 533 3.86 0.17 36.68
C ASN A 533 2.89 1.17 36.02
N ARG A 534 2.29 0.84 34.87
CA ARG A 534 1.35 1.71 34.13
C ARG A 534 -0.11 1.34 34.32
N LEU A 535 -0.42 0.20 34.93
CA LEU A 535 -1.80 -0.21 35.16
C LEU A 535 -2.47 0.66 36.24
N GLU A 536 -3.73 1.03 36.01
CA GLU A 536 -4.58 1.66 37.02
C GLU A 536 -4.93 0.68 38.17
N GLU A 537 -5.20 -0.59 37.83
CA GLU A 537 -5.50 -1.67 38.79
C GLU A 537 -4.34 -2.68 38.88
N ALA A 538 -3.28 -2.30 39.60
CA ALA A 538 -2.10 -3.14 39.85
C ALA A 538 -2.35 -4.17 40.99
N ASP A 539 -3.06 -5.26 40.67
CA ASP A 539 -3.47 -6.32 41.61
C ASP A 539 -2.85 -7.71 41.31
N ASP A 540 -3.25 -8.74 42.06
CA ASP A 540 -2.77 -10.12 41.83
C ASP A 540 -3.26 -10.71 40.49
N PHE A 541 -4.40 -10.25 39.95
CA PHE A 541 -4.88 -10.64 38.62
C PHE A 541 -4.05 -10.00 37.49
N ALA A 542 -3.58 -8.77 37.66
CA ALA A 542 -2.60 -8.15 36.78
C ALA A 542 -1.27 -8.95 36.75
N VAL A 543 -0.77 -9.37 37.93
CA VAL A 543 0.42 -10.24 38.01
C VAL A 543 0.21 -11.56 37.25
N ASP A 544 -0.91 -12.25 37.49
CA ASP A 544 -1.22 -13.50 36.77
C ASP A 544 -1.34 -13.29 35.25
N THR A 545 -2.02 -12.23 34.83
CA THR A 545 -2.19 -11.88 33.40
C THR A 545 -0.84 -11.68 32.70
N LEU A 546 0.05 -10.86 33.29
CA LEU A 546 1.39 -10.60 32.77
C LEU A 546 2.27 -11.85 32.78
N MET A 547 2.14 -12.72 33.78
CA MET A 547 2.84 -14.00 33.80
C MET A 547 2.41 -14.93 32.65
N THR A 548 1.16 -14.85 32.17
CA THR A 548 0.80 -15.60 30.94
C THR A 548 1.53 -15.07 29.70
N PHE A 549 1.94 -13.79 29.66
CA PHE A 549 2.78 -13.27 28.56
C PHE A 549 4.23 -13.73 28.71
N TRP A 550 4.74 -13.77 29.93
CA TRP A 550 6.06 -14.36 30.25
C TRP A 550 6.16 -15.82 29.80
N GLU A 551 5.16 -16.65 30.10
CA GLU A 551 5.07 -18.06 29.67
C GLU A 551 5.07 -18.24 28.14
N ARG A 552 4.83 -17.17 27.36
CA ARG A 552 4.86 -17.17 25.89
C ARG A 552 6.21 -16.75 25.31
N VAL A 553 7.21 -16.40 26.13
CA VAL A 553 8.59 -16.17 25.66
C VAL A 553 9.17 -17.49 25.14
N PRO A 554 9.52 -17.62 23.84
CA PRO A 554 9.96 -18.90 23.29
C PRO A 554 11.30 -19.37 23.86
N HIS A 555 11.42 -20.65 24.19
CA HIS A 555 12.71 -21.27 24.49
C HIS A 555 13.57 -21.34 23.21
N LEU A 556 14.69 -20.61 23.22
CA LEU A 556 15.67 -20.60 22.12
C LEU A 556 16.49 -21.90 22.11
N SER A 557 16.98 -22.30 20.94
CA SER A 557 17.68 -23.58 20.75
C SER A 557 19.04 -23.63 21.45
N ALA A 558 19.39 -24.81 21.96
CA ALA A 558 20.57 -25.06 22.79
C ALA A 558 21.90 -25.13 22.00
N ASP A 559 22.25 -24.06 21.28
CA ASP A 559 23.64 -23.82 20.87
C ASP A 559 24.37 -23.17 22.06
N GLU A 560 24.99 -24.01 22.90
CA GLU A 560 25.69 -23.60 24.14
C GLU A 560 26.75 -22.50 23.89
N GLU A 561 27.33 -22.43 22.69
CA GLU A 561 28.37 -21.47 22.32
C GLU A 561 27.93 -19.99 22.33
N ASN A 562 26.62 -19.70 22.28
CA ASN A 562 26.06 -18.32 22.30
C ASN A 562 25.28 -18.00 23.60
N MET A 563 25.39 -18.84 24.64
CA MET A 563 24.62 -18.65 25.87
C MET A 563 25.35 -17.72 26.87
N ILE A 564 25.15 -16.40 26.72
CA ILE A 564 25.42 -15.47 27.83
C ILE A 564 24.41 -15.74 28.95
N ARG A 565 24.92 -15.87 30.17
CA ARG A 565 24.14 -15.95 31.41
C ARG A 565 24.01 -14.56 32.02
N MET A 566 22.88 -14.28 32.66
CA MET A 566 22.67 -13.03 33.38
C MET A 566 23.49 -13.00 34.67
N ASP A 567 24.12 -11.86 34.92
CA ASP A 567 24.88 -11.57 36.12
C ASP A 567 24.02 -10.89 37.20
N LEU A 568 24.64 -10.65 38.36
CA LEU A 568 24.00 -10.02 39.49
C LEU A 568 23.58 -8.56 39.22
N ASP A 569 24.37 -7.82 38.44
CA ASP A 569 24.11 -6.42 38.10
C ASP A 569 22.84 -6.30 37.27
N VAL A 570 22.64 -7.20 36.30
CA VAL A 570 21.40 -7.27 35.51
C VAL A 570 20.18 -7.52 36.40
N LEU A 571 20.23 -8.51 37.30
CA LEU A 571 19.16 -8.81 38.26
C LEU A 571 18.84 -7.61 39.17
N TYR A 572 19.88 -6.95 39.69
CA TYR A 572 19.73 -5.79 40.55
C TYR A 572 19.07 -4.60 39.82
N ASN A 573 19.44 -4.35 38.57
CA ASN A 573 18.85 -3.30 37.72
C ASN A 573 17.37 -3.56 37.37
N VAL A 574 16.96 -4.82 37.19
CA VAL A 574 15.53 -5.17 37.05
C VAL A 574 14.77 -4.83 38.33
N CYS A 575 15.36 -5.11 39.49
CA CYS A 575 14.74 -4.99 40.81
C CYS A 575 14.79 -3.60 41.47
N ASN A 576 15.37 -2.60 40.82
CA ASN A 576 15.50 -1.24 41.38
C ASN A 576 15.14 -0.09 40.40
N PRO A 577 13.94 -0.10 39.78
CA PRO A 577 13.45 1.04 38.99
C PRO A 577 12.97 2.19 39.87
N GLU A 578 13.09 3.42 39.36
CA GLU A 578 12.39 4.57 39.94
C GLU A 578 10.87 4.43 39.76
N GLY A 579 10.08 4.85 40.77
CA GLY A 579 8.62 4.92 40.67
C GLY A 579 7.85 3.59 40.72
N ALA A 580 8.42 2.52 41.29
CA ALA A 580 7.77 1.21 41.39
C ALA A 580 6.40 1.23 42.08
N GLN A 581 5.36 0.68 41.42
CA GLN A 581 4.04 0.46 42.01
C GLN A 581 4.06 -0.69 43.04
N PRO A 582 3.20 -0.67 44.08
CA PRO A 582 3.07 -1.77 45.04
C PRO A 582 2.68 -3.10 44.37
N GLY A 583 3.20 -4.21 44.88
CA GLY A 583 2.90 -5.55 44.36
C GLY A 583 3.77 -5.96 43.16
N LEU A 584 4.54 -5.05 42.57
CA LEU A 584 5.51 -5.37 41.50
C LEU A 584 6.51 -6.44 41.96
N GLU A 585 6.83 -6.48 43.26
CA GLU A 585 7.68 -7.51 43.85
C GLU A 585 7.20 -8.94 43.56
N LYS A 586 5.87 -9.16 43.49
CA LYS A 586 5.23 -10.46 43.24
C LYS A 586 5.37 -10.92 41.78
N LEU A 587 5.48 -9.98 40.84
CA LEU A 587 5.72 -10.25 39.43
C LEU A 587 7.19 -10.57 39.20
N LEU A 588 8.08 -9.73 39.74
CA LEU A 588 9.52 -9.89 39.57
C LEU A 588 10.05 -11.17 40.24
N SER A 589 9.55 -11.55 41.42
CA SER A 589 9.96 -12.80 42.08
C SER A 589 9.62 -14.04 41.23
N ARG A 590 8.45 -14.07 40.58
CA ARG A 590 8.01 -15.15 39.68
C ARG A 590 8.82 -15.18 38.38
N ILE A 591 9.09 -14.01 37.80
CA ILE A 591 9.94 -13.88 36.62
C ILE A 591 11.36 -14.39 36.91
N ILE A 592 11.99 -13.94 38.00
CA ILE A 592 13.33 -14.38 38.42
C ILE A 592 13.36 -15.89 38.68
N HIS A 593 12.35 -16.45 39.35
CA HIS A 593 12.26 -17.90 39.57
C HIS A 593 12.22 -18.67 38.24
N SER A 594 11.41 -18.22 37.29
CA SER A 594 11.35 -18.83 35.96
C SER A 594 12.65 -18.66 35.17
N MET A 595 13.35 -17.53 35.28
CA MET A 595 14.67 -17.33 34.67
C MET A 595 15.72 -18.29 35.25
N PHE A 596 15.65 -18.58 36.55
CA PHE A 596 16.49 -19.55 37.22
C PHE A 596 16.17 -21.00 36.77
N GLU A 597 14.89 -21.40 36.75
CA GLU A 597 14.46 -22.72 36.22
C GLU A 597 14.85 -22.93 34.74
N LEU A 598 14.97 -21.86 33.97
CA LEU A 598 15.37 -21.88 32.56
C LEU A 598 16.88 -21.87 32.33
N GLU A 599 17.69 -21.97 33.40
CA GLU A 599 19.16 -21.97 33.39
C GLU A 599 19.79 -20.69 32.79
N LEU A 600 19.10 -19.55 32.90
CA LEU A 600 19.56 -18.27 32.35
C LEU A 600 20.57 -17.52 33.25
N MET A 601 20.79 -18.02 34.47
CA MET A 601 21.74 -17.50 35.45
C MET A 601 22.42 -18.67 36.17
N GLU A 602 23.59 -18.45 36.77
CA GLU A 602 24.28 -19.48 37.55
C GLU A 602 23.64 -19.59 38.96
N PRO A 603 23.60 -20.80 39.58
CA PRO A 603 23.14 -20.96 40.96
C PRO A 603 23.87 -20.02 41.94
N GLU A 604 25.15 -19.81 41.73
CA GLU A 604 25.99 -18.90 42.51
C GLU A 604 25.50 -17.45 42.45
N VAL A 605 25.01 -16.98 41.29
CA VAL A 605 24.44 -15.63 41.12
C VAL A 605 23.10 -15.52 41.85
N MET A 606 22.29 -16.58 41.84
CA MET A 606 21.02 -16.61 42.57
C MET A 606 21.23 -16.62 44.09
N ASP A 607 22.20 -17.41 44.58
CA ASP A 607 22.59 -17.44 45.99
C ASP A 607 23.16 -16.09 46.44
N GLU A 608 23.96 -15.41 45.61
CA GLU A 608 24.49 -14.06 45.88
C GLU A 608 23.34 -13.03 45.92
N PHE A 609 22.43 -13.03 44.94
CA PHE A 609 21.25 -12.16 44.90
C PHE A 609 20.37 -12.32 46.14
N LEU A 610 20.09 -13.55 46.55
CA LEU A 610 19.30 -13.84 47.75
C LEU A 610 20.04 -13.49 49.06
N SER A 611 21.36 -13.33 49.02
CA SER A 611 22.19 -12.97 50.17
C SER A 611 22.46 -11.46 50.29
N LEU A 612 21.96 -10.63 49.35
CA LEU A 612 22.12 -9.18 49.40
C LEU A 612 21.44 -8.57 50.65
N GLU A 613 22.23 -7.89 51.47
CA GLU A 613 21.77 -7.11 52.63
C GLU A 613 21.23 -5.74 52.17
N VAL A 614 20.06 -5.72 51.52
CA VAL A 614 19.35 -4.50 51.12
C VAL A 614 18.39 -4.07 52.23
N GLU A 615 18.65 -2.92 52.87
CA GLU A 615 17.87 -2.46 54.04
C GLU A 615 16.41 -2.06 53.71
N ASP A 616 16.18 -1.39 52.58
CA ASP A 616 14.87 -0.91 52.14
C ASP A 616 14.81 -0.79 50.60
N GLY A 617 13.64 -1.01 49.99
CA GLY A 617 13.41 -0.81 48.55
C GLY A 617 12.64 -1.95 47.85
N LEU A 618 12.47 -1.86 46.53
CA LEU A 618 11.81 -2.93 45.75
C LEU A 618 12.64 -4.23 45.77
N CYS A 619 13.96 -4.14 45.61
CA CYS A 619 14.86 -5.30 45.61
C CYS A 619 14.75 -6.12 46.91
N ALA A 620 14.71 -5.46 48.08
CA ALA A 620 14.49 -6.13 49.37
C ALA A 620 13.15 -6.90 49.40
N LYS A 621 12.06 -6.29 48.91
CA LYS A 621 10.74 -6.92 48.81
C LYS A 621 10.70 -8.10 47.84
N VAL A 622 11.39 -8.01 46.71
CA VAL A 622 11.52 -9.10 45.72
C VAL A 622 12.22 -10.30 46.36
N ILE A 623 13.34 -10.06 47.07
CA ILE A 623 14.09 -11.11 47.77
C ILE A 623 13.22 -11.74 48.88
N GLU A 624 12.47 -10.94 49.64
CA GLU A 624 11.56 -11.47 50.67
C GLU A 624 10.43 -12.32 50.06
N ASP A 625 9.70 -11.79 49.08
CA ASP A 625 8.59 -12.51 48.42
C ASP A 625 9.09 -13.81 47.75
N TYR A 626 10.26 -13.79 47.10
CA TYR A 626 10.90 -14.99 46.56
C TYR A 626 11.18 -16.04 47.66
N LYS A 627 11.84 -15.63 48.76
CA LYS A 627 12.14 -16.52 49.90
C LYS A 627 10.86 -17.09 50.52
N GLN A 628 9.78 -16.31 50.57
CA GLN A 628 8.51 -16.75 51.11
C GLN A 628 7.75 -17.72 50.19
N ARG A 629 7.93 -17.64 48.86
CA ARG A 629 7.22 -18.49 47.88
C ARG A 629 7.96 -19.77 47.48
N PHE A 630 9.27 -19.68 47.28
CA PHE A 630 10.04 -20.73 46.56
C PHE A 630 11.08 -21.45 47.44
N LEU A 631 11.36 -20.96 48.64
CA LEU A 631 12.38 -21.51 49.57
C LEU A 631 11.81 -21.99 50.92
N LYS A 632 10.48 -22.12 51.03
CA LYS A 632 9.76 -22.63 52.23
C LYS A 632 9.27 -24.07 52.06
#